data_AF-A0AAD8DG80-F1
#
_entry.id   AF-A0AAD8DG80-F1
#
_cell.length_a   1.000
_cell.length_b   1.000
_cell.length_c   1.000
_cell.angle_alpha   90.00
_cell.angle_beta   90.00
_cell.angle_gamma   90.00
#
_symmetry.space_group_name_H-M   'P 1'
#
loop_
_entity.id
_entity.type
_entity.pdbx_description
1 polymer ?
#
loop_
_entity_poly.entity_id
_entity_poly.type
_entity_poly.pdbx_seq_one_letter_code
_entity_poly.pdbx_strand_id
1 'polypeptide(L)'
;MRFTKLLLVLLLAACVPAQVQICDVNPPDRVECGYPGISADTCRARGCCFFNSAISGVKWCFRPKVQICDVNPPDRVECGYPGISADTCRARGCCFNSAISGVKWCFRPKAQVCDVNPPDRVECGYPGISADTCRARGCCFNSAVPDVKWCFFPKG
;
A
#
# COMPACT_ATOMS: atom_id res chain seq x y z
N MET A 1 40.01 11.99 -34.49
CA MET A 1 39.11 12.69 -33.55
C MET A 1 37.84 11.86 -33.38
N ARG A 2 37.69 11.12 -32.28
CA ARG A 2 36.47 10.38 -31.93
C ARG A 2 35.95 10.96 -30.62
N PHE A 3 34.89 11.78 -30.70
CA PHE A 3 34.21 12.30 -29.51
C PHE A 3 33.26 11.23 -28.99
N THR A 4 33.71 10.46 -27.99
CA THR A 4 32.82 9.62 -27.18
C THR A 4 31.90 10.54 -26.38
N LYS A 5 30.62 10.60 -26.78
CA LYS A 5 29.57 11.30 -26.03
C LYS A 5 29.40 10.60 -24.68
N LEU A 6 29.88 11.25 -23.63
CA LEU A 6 29.61 10.88 -22.24
C LEU A 6 28.12 11.16 -21.98
N LEU A 7 27.27 10.14 -22.08
CA LEU A 7 25.87 10.23 -21.67
C LEU A 7 25.80 10.29 -20.13
N LEU A 8 25.68 11.50 -19.61
CA LEU A 8 25.37 11.75 -18.21
C LEU A 8 23.89 11.36 -17.98
N VAL A 9 23.65 10.11 -17.59
CA VAL A 9 22.31 9.65 -17.19
C VAL A 9 22.02 10.24 -15.81
N LEU A 10 21.28 11.36 -15.78
CA LEU A 10 20.68 11.89 -14.57
C LEU A 10 19.63 10.88 -14.06
N LEU A 11 20.04 10.02 -13.13
CA LEU A 11 19.14 9.16 -12.37
C LEU A 11 18.29 10.06 -11.46
N LEU A 12 17.16 10.53 -11.97
CA LEU A 12 16.08 11.07 -11.14
C LEU A 12 15.58 9.92 -10.26
N ALA A 13 16.13 9.80 -9.05
CA ALA A 13 15.57 8.97 -8.00
C ALA A 13 14.23 9.59 -7.60
N ALA A 14 13.15 9.20 -8.29
CA ALA A 14 11.80 9.52 -7.87
C ALA A 14 11.61 8.94 -6.46
N CYS A 15 11.41 9.82 -5.47
CA CYS A 15 11.02 9.42 -4.12
C CYS A 15 9.59 8.88 -4.21
N VAL A 16 9.45 7.59 -4.46
CA VAL A 16 8.16 6.91 -4.38
C VAL A 16 7.74 6.96 -2.91
N PRO A 17 6.53 7.45 -2.56
CA PRO A 17 6.09 7.46 -1.18
C PRO A 17 6.21 6.05 -0.61
N ALA A 18 6.80 5.94 0.59
CA ALA A 18 7.08 4.66 1.22
C ALA A 18 5.77 3.94 1.58
N GLN A 19 5.26 3.15 0.64
CA GLN A 19 4.12 2.27 0.85
C GLN A 19 4.61 1.07 1.66
N VAL A 20 4.24 1.01 2.93
CA VAL A 20 4.55 -0.14 3.78
C VAL A 20 3.55 -1.24 3.48
N GLN A 21 4.05 -2.39 3.04
CA GLN A 21 3.24 -3.58 2.79
C GLN A 21 3.15 -4.42 4.07
N ILE A 22 1.93 -4.63 4.55
CA ILE A 22 1.65 -5.37 5.78
C ILE A 22 1.05 -6.73 5.45
N CYS A 23 1.72 -7.78 5.92
CA CYS A 23 1.29 -9.16 5.75
C CYS A 23 0.46 -9.70 6.93
N ASP A 24 0.34 -8.93 8.01
CA ASP A 24 -0.59 -9.27 9.09
C ASP A 24 -2.01 -8.83 8.70
N VAL A 25 -2.67 -9.71 7.95
CA VAL A 25 -4.06 -9.54 7.51
C VAL A 25 -4.87 -10.72 8.05
N ASN A 26 -5.92 -10.38 8.80
CA ASN A 26 -6.89 -11.33 9.33
C ASN A 26 -7.40 -12.27 8.22
N PRO A 27 -7.41 -13.61 8.39
CA PRO A 27 -7.70 -14.55 7.31
C PRO A 27 -8.98 -14.31 6.50
N PRO A 28 -10.13 -13.94 7.10
CA PRO A 28 -11.35 -13.62 6.35
C PRO A 28 -11.20 -12.40 5.42
N ASP A 29 -10.36 -11.44 5.82
CA ASP A 29 -10.14 -10.18 5.09
C ASP A 29 -9.06 -10.30 4.00
N ARG A 30 -8.45 -11.49 3.87
CA ARG A 30 -7.42 -11.73 2.86
C ARG A 30 -8.03 -11.73 1.45
N VAL A 31 -7.33 -11.08 0.55
CA VAL A 31 -7.62 -11.04 -0.89
C VAL A 31 -6.61 -11.95 -1.61
N GLU A 32 -7.09 -12.85 -2.47
CA GLU A 32 -6.24 -13.83 -3.16
C GLU A 32 -5.14 -13.14 -3.98
N CYS A 33 -3.92 -13.66 -3.91
CA CYS A 33 -2.81 -13.20 -4.73
C CYS A 33 -2.06 -14.35 -5.40
N GLY A 34 -2.76 -15.24 -6.07
CA GLY A 34 -2.10 -16.34 -6.74
C GLY A 34 -3.11 -17.33 -7.29
N TYR A 35 -2.78 -18.59 -7.12
CA TYR A 35 -3.62 -19.72 -7.49
C TYR A 35 -3.46 -20.81 -6.43
N PRO A 36 -4.44 -21.73 -6.31
CA PRO A 36 -4.35 -22.85 -5.37
C PRO A 36 -3.06 -23.65 -5.54
N GLY A 37 -2.37 -23.95 -4.43
CA GLY A 37 -1.11 -24.70 -4.45
C GLY A 37 0.13 -23.91 -4.87
N ILE A 38 0.04 -22.58 -5.05
CA ILE A 38 1.21 -21.73 -5.30
C ILE A 38 2.28 -21.91 -4.19
N SER A 39 3.55 -22.01 -4.58
CA SER A 39 4.63 -22.09 -3.61
C SER A 39 4.84 -20.75 -2.90
N ALA A 40 5.40 -20.81 -1.69
CA ALA A 40 5.69 -19.61 -0.91
C ALA A 40 6.60 -18.63 -1.66
N ASP A 41 7.61 -19.14 -2.37
CA ASP A 41 8.56 -18.31 -3.10
C ASP A 41 7.92 -17.65 -4.33
N THR A 42 7.11 -18.39 -5.08
CA THR A 42 6.36 -17.82 -6.21
C THR A 42 5.35 -16.78 -5.73
N CYS A 43 4.69 -17.01 -4.59
CA CYS A 43 3.81 -16.01 -3.98
C CYS A 43 4.55 -14.71 -3.63
N ARG A 44 5.68 -14.81 -2.92
CA ARG A 44 6.48 -13.65 -2.52
C ARG A 44 7.08 -12.92 -3.72
N ALA A 45 7.54 -13.64 -4.74
CA ALA A 45 8.06 -13.06 -5.98
C ALA A 45 7.01 -12.22 -6.74
N ARG A 46 5.71 -12.49 -6.52
CA ARG A 46 4.60 -11.68 -7.04
C ARG A 46 4.28 -10.45 -6.21
N GLY A 47 5.10 -10.14 -5.20
CA GLY A 47 4.91 -9.02 -4.28
C GLY A 47 3.77 -9.27 -3.30
N CYS A 48 3.55 -10.52 -2.91
CA CYS A 48 2.44 -10.91 -2.05
C CYS A 48 2.86 -11.60 -0.76
N CYS A 49 1.93 -11.61 0.18
CA CYS A 49 2.12 -12.21 1.49
C CYS A 49 1.78 -13.69 1.40
N PHE A 50 2.69 -14.52 1.91
CA PHE A 50 2.44 -15.94 2.07
C PHE A 50 2.36 -16.28 3.55
N PHE A 51 1.27 -16.92 3.97
CA PHE A 51 1.13 -17.44 5.33
C PHE A 51 0.84 -18.94 5.26
N ASN A 52 1.79 -19.73 5.75
CA ASN A 52 1.60 -21.17 5.88
C ASN A 52 0.61 -21.42 7.02
N SER A 53 -0.60 -21.87 6.70
CA SER A 53 -1.63 -22.14 7.69
C SER A 53 -2.10 -23.58 7.56
N ALA A 54 -2.16 -24.29 8.68
CA ALA A 54 -2.88 -25.57 8.75
C ALA A 54 -4.41 -25.41 8.61
N ILE A 55 -4.91 -24.17 8.51
CA ILE A 55 -6.32 -23.86 8.36
C ILE A 55 -6.74 -24.10 6.91
N SER A 56 -7.76 -24.94 6.73
CA SER A 56 -8.40 -25.17 5.42
C SER A 56 -9.31 -24.00 5.06
N GLY A 57 -9.43 -23.71 3.75
CA GLY A 57 -10.36 -22.69 3.23
C GLY A 57 -9.90 -21.23 3.38
N VAL A 58 -8.68 -20.98 3.86
CA VAL A 58 -8.12 -19.61 3.91
C VAL A 58 -7.13 -19.37 2.78
N LYS A 59 -7.03 -18.10 2.36
CA LYS A 59 -6.11 -17.68 1.30
C LYS A 59 -4.69 -17.65 1.85
N TRP A 60 -3.84 -18.54 1.36
CA TRP A 60 -2.45 -18.67 1.82
C TRP A 60 -1.53 -17.67 1.14
N CYS A 61 -1.75 -17.43 -0.15
CA CYS A 61 -1.10 -16.35 -0.87
C CYS A 61 -2.09 -15.19 -1.04
N PHE A 62 -1.81 -14.08 -0.38
CA PHE A 62 -2.75 -12.96 -0.33
C PHE A 62 -2.06 -11.61 -0.51
N ARG A 63 -2.85 -10.62 -0.92
CA ARG A 63 -2.37 -9.26 -1.10
C ARG A 63 -1.99 -8.63 0.25
N PRO A 64 -0.85 -7.93 0.34
CA PRO A 64 -0.53 -7.13 1.52
C PRO A 64 -1.52 -5.98 1.65
N LYS A 65 -1.73 -5.55 2.90
CA LYS A 65 -2.38 -4.28 3.16
C LYS A 65 -1.38 -3.15 2.94
N VAL A 66 -1.75 -2.17 2.11
CA VAL A 66 -0.92 -0.99 1.87
C VAL A 66 -1.24 0.07 2.92
N GLN A 67 -0.20 0.59 3.56
CA GLN A 67 -0.31 1.73 4.47
C GLN A 67 0.31 2.98 3.84
N ILE A 68 -0.47 4.05 3.77
CA ILE A 68 0.00 5.36 3.34
C ILE A 68 0.50 6.10 4.57
N CYS A 69 1.82 6.23 4.69
CA CYS A 69 2.49 6.84 5.84
C CYS A 69 2.89 8.31 5.64
N ASP A 70 2.52 8.88 4.50
CA ASP A 70 2.69 10.30 4.22
C ASP A 70 1.53 11.10 4.83
N VAL A 71 1.69 11.41 6.12
CA VAL A 71 0.76 12.24 6.90
C VAL A 71 1.53 13.42 7.44
N ASN A 72 1.03 14.62 7.18
CA ASN A 72 1.57 15.87 7.69
C ASN A 72 1.75 15.76 9.23
N PRO A 73 2.94 16.04 9.78
CA PRO A 73 3.25 15.75 11.19
C PRO A 73 2.25 16.30 12.24
N PRO A 74 1.70 17.52 12.07
CA PRO A 74 0.67 18.04 12.97
C PRO A 74 -0.65 17.26 12.92
N ASP A 75 -1.00 16.71 11.75
CA ASP A 75 -2.27 16.01 11.50
C ASP A 75 -2.20 14.53 11.88
N ARG A 76 -1.05 14.06 12.37
CA ARG A 76 -0.88 12.68 12.81
C ARG A 76 -1.85 12.37 13.96
N VAL A 77 -2.51 11.22 13.86
CA VAL A 77 -3.33 10.64 14.92
C VAL A 77 -2.53 9.54 15.60
N GLU A 78 -2.47 9.55 16.94
CA GLU A 78 -1.63 8.62 17.71
C GLU A 78 -2.05 7.15 17.46
N CYS A 79 -1.06 6.26 17.34
CA CYS A 79 -1.30 4.83 17.17
C CYS A 79 -0.36 3.95 18.04
N GLY A 80 -0.02 4.42 19.23
CA GLY A 80 0.78 3.66 20.15
C GLY A 80 0.81 4.34 21.50
N TYR A 81 2.02 4.47 22.02
CA TYR A 81 2.32 5.14 23.27
C TYR A 81 3.71 5.76 23.18
N PRO A 82 4.02 6.78 24.01
CA PRO A 82 5.35 7.38 24.05
C PRO A 82 6.45 6.33 24.24
N GLY A 83 7.52 6.42 23.45
CA GLY A 83 8.64 5.48 23.52
C GLY A 83 8.40 4.10 22.87
N ILE A 84 7.27 3.89 22.19
CA ILE A 84 7.04 2.68 21.39
C ILE A 84 8.14 2.48 20.34
N SER A 85 8.61 1.24 20.17
CA SER A 85 9.59 0.91 19.15
C SER A 85 8.98 1.00 17.74
N ALA A 86 9.83 1.21 16.73
CA ALA A 86 9.39 1.22 15.35
C ALA A 86 8.72 -0.10 14.94
N ASP A 87 9.27 -1.23 15.38
CA ASP A 87 8.75 -2.56 15.03
C ASP A 87 7.41 -2.84 15.69
N THR A 88 7.26 -2.50 16.98
CA THR A 88 5.98 -2.63 17.68
C THR A 88 4.92 -1.71 17.07
N CYS A 89 5.28 -0.49 16.67
CA CYS A 89 4.36 0.41 15.96
C CYS A 89 3.88 -0.17 14.62
N ARG A 90 4.81 -0.67 13.79
CA ARG A 90 4.47 -1.27 12.49
C ARG A 90 3.66 -2.55 12.64
N ALA A 91 3.97 -3.39 13.63
CA ALA A 91 3.22 -4.61 13.93
C ALA A 91 1.77 -4.32 14.33
N ARG A 92 1.50 -3.16 14.93
CA ARG A 92 0.13 -2.68 15.21
C ARG A 92 -0.61 -2.16 13.97
N GLY A 93 0.01 -2.26 12.80
CA GLY A 93 -0.51 -1.72 11.56
C GLY A 93 -0.52 -0.20 11.57
N CYS A 94 0.58 0.42 12.00
CA CYS A 94 0.71 1.87 12.00
C CYS A 94 2.04 2.35 11.42
N CYS A 95 2.08 3.65 11.12
CA CYS A 95 3.22 4.31 10.53
C CYS A 95 4.16 4.79 11.64
N PHE A 96 5.47 4.63 11.43
CA PHE A 96 6.48 5.10 12.37
C PHE A 96 7.41 6.11 11.68
N ASN A 97 7.56 7.31 12.26
CA ASN A 97 8.54 8.31 11.83
C ASN A 97 8.96 9.20 13.00
N SER A 98 10.21 9.03 13.43
CA SER A 98 10.84 9.77 14.53
C SER A 98 11.77 10.92 14.08
N ALA A 99 11.78 11.28 12.80
CA ALA A 99 12.66 12.33 12.27
C ALA A 99 12.30 13.74 12.73
N ILE A 100 11.11 13.93 13.31
CA ILE A 100 10.59 15.23 13.74
C ILE A 100 10.30 15.14 15.24
N SER A 101 10.88 16.05 16.02
CA SER A 101 10.63 16.15 17.46
C SER A 101 9.28 16.80 17.76
N GLY A 102 8.68 16.47 18.90
CA GLY A 102 7.44 17.11 19.37
C GLY A 102 6.16 16.67 18.63
N VAL A 103 6.24 15.68 17.75
CA VAL A 103 5.10 15.09 17.05
C VAL A 103 4.96 13.61 17.37
N LYS A 104 3.83 13.03 16.97
CA LYS A 104 3.53 11.61 17.19
C LYS A 104 4.40 10.77 16.27
N TRP A 105 5.26 9.94 16.85
CA TRP A 105 6.17 9.08 16.09
C TRP A 105 5.48 7.83 15.58
N CYS A 106 4.57 7.25 16.38
CA CYS A 106 3.69 6.18 15.95
C CYS A 106 2.30 6.73 15.66
N PHE A 107 1.87 6.67 14.41
CA PHE A 107 0.63 7.32 13.98
C PHE A 107 -0.18 6.45 13.03
N ARG A 108 -1.49 6.71 13.00
CA ARG A 108 -2.42 6.04 12.09
C ARG A 108 -2.00 6.34 10.65
N PRO A 109 -2.03 5.35 9.75
CA PRO A 109 -1.88 5.62 8.32
C PRO A 109 -3.00 6.54 7.85
N LYS A 110 -2.75 7.25 6.76
CA LYS A 110 -3.74 8.14 6.16
C LYS A 110 -5.02 7.37 5.85
N ALA A 111 -6.16 7.87 6.36
CA ALA A 111 -7.46 7.29 6.04
C ALA A 111 -7.71 7.45 4.53
N GLN A 112 -8.05 6.35 3.87
CA GLN A 112 -8.40 6.38 2.46
C GLN A 112 -9.83 6.90 2.33
N VAL A 113 -10.01 8.17 1.98
CA VAL A 113 -11.34 8.71 1.66
C VAL A 113 -11.66 8.38 0.20
N CYS A 114 -12.60 7.47 -0.01
CA CYS A 114 -13.00 7.01 -1.35
C CYS A 114 -14.18 7.77 -1.96
N ASP A 115 -14.66 8.80 -1.27
CA ASP A 115 -15.68 9.70 -1.78
C ASP A 115 -15.03 10.81 -2.62
N VAL A 116 -14.73 10.46 -3.87
CA VAL A 116 -14.20 11.38 -4.89
C VAL A 116 -15.22 11.49 -6.01
N ASN A 117 -15.63 12.72 -6.30
CA ASN A 117 -16.50 13.05 -7.42
C ASN A 117 -15.97 12.40 -8.72
N PRO A 118 -16.77 11.62 -9.46
CA PRO A 118 -16.29 10.82 -10.60
C PRO A 118 -15.40 11.54 -11.63
N PRO A 119 -15.68 12.79 -12.04
CA PRO A 119 -14.84 13.54 -12.97
C PRO A 119 -13.47 13.92 -12.39
N ASP A 120 -13.39 14.13 -11.07
CA ASP A 120 -12.18 14.59 -10.37
C ASP A 120 -11.24 13.42 -9.99
N ARG A 121 -11.65 12.18 -10.30
CA ARG A 121 -10.85 10.99 -10.02
C ARG A 121 -9.55 11.03 -10.81
N VAL A 122 -8.45 10.73 -10.11
CA VAL A 122 -7.11 10.52 -10.68
C VAL A 122 -6.84 9.03 -10.77
N GLU A 123 -6.35 8.55 -11.92
CA GLU A 123 -6.18 7.11 -12.20
C GLU A 123 -5.16 6.48 -11.24
N CYS A 124 -5.53 5.37 -10.61
CA CYS A 124 -4.65 4.60 -9.71
C CYS A 124 -4.49 3.13 -10.16
N GLY A 125 -5.04 2.79 -11.33
CA GLY A 125 -4.98 1.46 -11.92
C GLY A 125 -4.84 1.51 -13.43
N TYR A 126 -5.63 0.67 -14.10
CA TYR A 126 -5.71 0.55 -15.56
C TYR A 126 -7.11 0.06 -15.96
N PRO A 127 -7.55 0.27 -17.21
CA PRO A 127 -8.85 -0.21 -17.69
C PRO A 127 -9.04 -1.72 -17.47
N GLY A 128 -10.19 -2.11 -16.93
CA GLY A 128 -10.49 -3.53 -16.64
C GLY A 128 -9.82 -4.09 -15.38
N ILE A 129 -9.12 -3.27 -14.58
CA ILE A 129 -8.58 -3.71 -13.28
C ILE A 129 -9.71 -4.22 -12.37
N SER A 130 -9.49 -5.34 -11.69
CA SER A 130 -10.46 -5.84 -10.72
C SER A 130 -10.50 -4.94 -9.47
N ALA A 131 -11.66 -4.88 -8.82
CA ALA A 131 -11.84 -4.11 -7.59
C ALA A 131 -10.80 -4.49 -6.52
N ASP A 132 -10.51 -5.78 -6.41
CA ASP A 132 -9.53 -6.32 -5.48
C ASP A 132 -8.10 -5.91 -5.82
N THR A 133 -7.72 -5.95 -7.09
CA THR A 133 -6.39 -5.50 -7.53
C THR A 133 -6.23 -4.01 -7.33
N CYS A 134 -7.29 -3.23 -7.56
CA CYS A 134 -7.30 -1.79 -7.29
C CYS A 134 -7.10 -1.48 -5.80
N ARG A 135 -7.91 -2.08 -4.92
CA ARG A 135 -7.81 -1.86 -3.46
C ARG A 135 -6.48 -2.32 -2.89
N ALA A 136 -5.93 -3.42 -3.40
CA ALA A 136 -4.62 -3.92 -3.02
C ALA A 136 -3.48 -2.95 -3.37
N ARG A 137 -3.68 -2.05 -4.34
CA ARG A 137 -2.73 -0.97 -4.66
C ARG A 137 -2.87 0.25 -3.72
N GLY A 138 -3.75 0.16 -2.73
CA GLY A 138 -4.07 1.28 -1.83
C GLY A 138 -4.96 2.34 -2.48
N CYS A 139 -5.69 1.97 -3.53
CA CYS A 139 -6.59 2.85 -4.28
C CYS A 139 -8.06 2.60 -3.88
N CYS A 140 -8.92 3.52 -4.28
CA CYS A 140 -10.36 3.36 -4.21
C CYS A 140 -10.91 2.75 -5.49
N PHE A 141 -11.89 1.85 -5.37
CA PHE A 141 -12.59 1.27 -6.52
C PHE A 141 -14.08 1.59 -6.48
N ASN A 142 -14.61 2.19 -7.56
CA ASN A 142 -16.04 2.40 -7.75
C ASN A 142 -16.39 2.42 -9.25
N SER A 143 -17.09 1.37 -9.69
CA SER A 143 -17.56 1.17 -11.06
C SER A 143 -19.03 1.54 -11.31
N ALA A 144 -19.69 2.22 -10.37
CA ALA A 144 -21.11 2.55 -10.49
C ALA A 144 -21.41 3.60 -11.57
N VAL A 145 -20.40 4.39 -11.96
CA VAL A 145 -20.50 5.42 -12.99
C VAL A 145 -19.71 4.94 -14.21
N PRO A 146 -20.30 4.88 -15.41
CA PRO A 146 -19.59 4.53 -16.65
C PRO A 146 -18.65 5.66 -17.09
N ASP A 147 -17.73 5.35 -18.00
CA ASP A 147 -16.82 6.31 -18.67
C ASP A 147 -15.97 7.19 -17.74
N VAL A 148 -15.73 6.72 -16.51
CA VAL A 148 -14.85 7.37 -15.53
C VAL A 148 -13.83 6.38 -14.98
N LYS A 149 -12.88 6.90 -14.22
CA LYS A 149 -11.83 6.09 -13.59
C LYS A 149 -12.44 5.27 -12.46
N TRP A 150 -12.50 3.95 -12.66
CA TRP A 150 -13.04 3.04 -11.65
C TRP A 150 -12.03 2.76 -10.55
N CYS A 151 -10.74 2.74 -10.88
CA CYS A 151 -9.66 2.66 -9.90
C CYS A 151 -8.96 4.01 -9.77
N PHE A 152 -9.11 4.66 -8.62
CA PHE A 152 -8.67 6.03 -8.42
C PHE A 152 -7.99 6.26 -7.08
N PHE A 153 -7.16 7.30 -7.01
CA PHE A 153 -6.51 7.66 -5.76
C PHE A 153 -7.54 8.16 -4.74
N PRO A 154 -7.43 7.75 -3.46
CA PRO A 154 -8.24 8.33 -2.39
C PRO A 154 -7.98 9.84 -2.28
N LYS A 155 -8.99 10.58 -1.83
CA LYS A 155 -8.78 11.98 -1.42
C LYS A 155 -8.00 12.00 -0.11
N GLY A 156 -7.08 12.94 -0.04
CA GLY A 156 -6.17 13.10 1.08
C GLY A 156 -6.52 14.21 2.04
#